data_AF-A0A1B9Y7J5-F1
#
_entry.id   AF-A0A1B9Y7J5-F1
#
_cell.length_a   1.000
_cell.length_b   1.000
_cell.length_c   1.000
_cell.angle_alpha   90.00
_cell.angle_beta   90.00
_cell.angle_gamma   90.00
#
_symmetry.space_group_name_H-M   'P 1'
#
loop_
_entity.id
_entity.type
_entity.pdbx_description
1 polymer ?
#
loop_
_entity_poly.entity_id
_entity_poly.type
_entity_poly.pdbx_seq_one_letter_code
_entity_poly.pdbx_strand_id
1 'polypeptide(L)'
;MKKIITYIALTMMVCSCNGQEKEKISYPKEKVMNTEKFDIKRFENYPDVVSMEDEKKLPAKKDTLSDGTIIEYSLWDNNEDGNKTYYTKIVTPPPPALFKKVKDFYPSGTIQKETETFVGQVDIEPFYGSFITKDYDKNGYLLKTTDRSDFDKDLKIRFNDLLRILKTEQMITDNFITKNKENIGIGLFHDQENTQLTSEKIIDNLKSEDCNGKILNANSDFERKNIKVSLNKNIWMVTKDMYPQGYWDYKIDGNTGKIIDVNYRQENRP
;
A
#
# COMPACT_ATOMS: atom_id res chain seq x y z
N MET A 1 24.66 -37.60 -35.87
CA MET A 1 23.43 -37.41 -35.06
C MET A 1 23.71 -37.16 -33.57
N LYS A 2 24.46 -38.01 -32.85
CA LYS A 2 24.74 -37.79 -31.40
C LYS A 2 25.33 -36.40 -31.06
N LYS A 3 26.30 -35.91 -31.84
CA LYS A 3 26.95 -34.60 -31.60
C LYS A 3 26.04 -33.38 -31.78
N ILE A 4 24.99 -33.48 -32.62
CA ILE A 4 24.06 -32.37 -32.90
C ILE A 4 23.03 -32.24 -31.77
N ILE A 5 22.54 -33.37 -31.24
CA ILE A 5 21.61 -33.40 -30.11
C ILE A 5 22.26 -32.83 -28.85
N THR A 6 23.54 -33.13 -28.61
CA THR A 6 24.29 -32.56 -27.47
C THR A 6 24.44 -31.04 -27.60
N TYR A 7 24.66 -30.54 -28.81
CA TYR A 7 24.80 -29.10 -29.06
C TYR A 7 23.48 -28.36 -28.83
N ILE A 8 22.37 -28.92 -29.33
CA ILE A 8 21.01 -28.37 -29.14
C ILE A 8 20.64 -28.34 -27.65
N ALA A 9 20.91 -29.42 -26.91
CA ALA A 9 20.64 -29.50 -25.47
C ALA A 9 21.48 -28.49 -24.65
N LEU A 10 22.75 -28.28 -25.02
CA LEU A 10 23.57 -27.24 -24.40
C LEU A 10 23.05 -25.83 -24.70
N THR A 11 22.67 -25.53 -25.94
CA THR A 11 22.06 -24.23 -26.27
C THR A 11 20.73 -23.99 -25.55
N MET A 12 19.88 -25.01 -25.37
CA MET A 12 18.65 -24.87 -24.59
C MET A 12 18.91 -24.62 -23.10
N MET A 13 19.94 -25.24 -22.51
CA MET A 13 20.33 -24.96 -21.12
C MET A 13 20.89 -23.55 -20.94
N VAL A 14 21.64 -23.03 -21.91
CA VAL A 14 22.21 -21.67 -21.86
C VAL A 14 21.13 -20.60 -22.15
N CYS A 15 20.18 -20.88 -23.05
CA CYS A 15 19.02 -20.01 -23.30
C CYS A 15 17.98 -20.04 -22.17
N SER A 16 17.94 -21.10 -21.36
CA SER A 16 17.09 -21.20 -20.16
C SER A 16 17.58 -20.30 -19.00
N CYS A 17 18.78 -19.73 -19.07
CA CYS A 17 19.26 -18.80 -18.05
C CYS A 17 18.87 -17.33 -18.28
N ASN A 18 18.23 -17.00 -19.41
CA ASN A 18 17.87 -15.62 -19.79
C ASN A 18 16.36 -15.35 -19.76
N GLY A 19 15.67 -15.75 -18.69
CA GLY A 19 14.21 -15.65 -18.63
C GLY A 19 13.64 -15.53 -17.22
N GLN A 20 14.18 -14.65 -16.41
CA GLN A 20 13.49 -14.10 -15.23
C GLN A 20 14.17 -12.76 -14.93
N GLU A 21 13.44 -11.66 -15.03
CA GLU A 21 13.84 -10.42 -14.39
C GLU A 21 13.96 -10.72 -12.89
N LYS A 22 15.18 -11.00 -12.44
CA LYS A 22 15.41 -11.42 -11.06
C LYS A 22 15.22 -10.19 -10.18
N GLU A 23 14.22 -10.26 -9.31
CA GLU A 23 14.10 -9.36 -8.16
C GLU A 23 15.48 -9.14 -7.52
N LYS A 24 15.75 -7.91 -7.07
CA LYS A 24 17.05 -7.57 -6.48
C LYS A 24 17.16 -8.19 -5.09
N ILE A 25 17.60 -9.45 -5.07
CA ILE A 25 17.86 -10.21 -3.84
C ILE A 25 19.30 -9.96 -3.41
N SER A 26 19.46 -9.51 -2.16
CA SER A 26 20.76 -9.31 -1.53
C SER A 26 20.89 -10.19 -0.28
N TYR A 27 22.07 -10.77 -0.11
CA TYR A 27 22.43 -11.56 1.07
C TYR A 27 23.39 -10.73 1.93
N PRO A 28 23.17 -10.63 3.25
CA PRO A 28 24.02 -9.81 4.10
C PRO A 28 25.41 -10.44 4.22
N LYS A 29 26.45 -9.59 4.10
CA LYS A 29 27.86 -10.02 4.29
C LYS A 29 28.21 -10.22 5.77
N GLU A 30 27.49 -9.55 6.65
CA GLU A 30 27.64 -9.63 8.11
C GLU A 30 26.38 -10.20 8.75
N LYS A 31 26.52 -10.87 9.89
CA LYS A 31 25.37 -11.39 10.65
C LYS A 31 24.63 -10.23 11.31
N VAL A 32 23.57 -9.78 10.68
CA VAL A 32 22.60 -8.84 11.28
C VAL A 32 21.51 -9.65 11.97
N MET A 33 21.24 -9.37 13.24
CA MET A 33 20.21 -10.05 14.04
C MET A 33 19.10 -9.07 14.40
N ASN A 34 17.85 -9.51 14.27
CA ASN A 34 16.68 -8.83 14.81
C ASN A 34 16.14 -9.64 16.00
N THR A 35 16.12 -9.02 17.17
CA THR A 35 15.74 -9.66 18.44
C THR A 35 14.26 -9.46 18.79
N GLU A 36 13.45 -8.87 17.91
CA GLU A 36 12.02 -8.67 18.16
C GLU A 36 11.28 -10.00 18.34
N LYS A 37 10.37 -10.01 19.31
CA LYS A 37 9.53 -11.14 19.66
C LYS A 37 8.06 -10.72 19.67
N PHE A 38 7.18 -11.59 19.19
CA PHE A 38 5.75 -11.47 19.39
C PHE A 38 5.37 -11.92 20.80
N ASP A 39 4.50 -11.16 21.47
CA ASP A 39 4.02 -11.51 22.81
C ASP A 39 2.89 -12.55 22.70
N ILE A 40 3.28 -13.82 22.52
CA ILE A 40 2.32 -14.93 22.35
C ILE A 40 1.42 -15.06 23.59
N LYS A 41 1.98 -14.87 24.79
CA LYS A 41 1.24 -15.03 26.06
C LYS A 41 0.09 -14.04 26.17
N ARG A 42 0.25 -12.84 25.61
CA ARG A 42 -0.84 -11.85 25.54
C ARG A 42 -2.05 -12.36 24.75
N PHE A 43 -1.86 -13.28 23.79
CA PHE A 43 -2.92 -13.72 22.88
C PHE A 43 -3.28 -15.20 22.97
N GLU A 44 -2.60 -15.98 23.83
CA GLU A 44 -2.73 -17.44 23.95
C GLU A 44 -4.16 -17.92 24.28
N ASN A 45 -4.98 -17.08 24.93
CA ASN A 45 -6.34 -17.41 25.37
C ASN A 45 -7.44 -16.68 24.59
N TYR A 46 -7.14 -16.14 23.41
CA TYR A 46 -8.18 -15.53 22.57
C TYR A 46 -9.14 -16.62 22.06
N PRO A 47 -10.44 -16.57 22.40
CA PRO A 47 -11.40 -17.53 21.88
C PRO A 47 -11.68 -17.30 20.39
N ASP A 48 -12.03 -18.36 19.65
CA ASP A 48 -12.41 -18.28 18.23
C ASP A 48 -13.65 -17.41 17.98
N VAL A 49 -14.58 -17.41 18.95
CA VAL A 49 -15.81 -16.62 18.92
C VAL A 49 -15.97 -15.94 20.26
N VAL A 50 -16.09 -14.62 20.25
CA VAL A 50 -16.22 -13.79 21.45
C VAL A 50 -17.46 -12.92 21.31
N SER A 51 -18.29 -12.87 22.35
CA SER A 51 -19.35 -11.86 22.42
C SER A 51 -18.72 -10.46 22.49
N MET A 52 -19.41 -9.41 22.02
CA MET A 52 -18.87 -8.04 22.11
C MET A 52 -18.52 -7.60 23.55
N GLU A 53 -19.18 -8.17 24.57
CA GLU A 53 -18.90 -7.86 25.97
C GLU A 53 -17.65 -8.58 26.51
N ASP A 54 -17.38 -9.79 26.04
CA ASP A 54 -16.21 -10.56 26.46
C ASP A 54 -14.94 -10.12 25.71
N GLU A 55 -15.07 -9.55 24.50
CA GLU A 55 -13.94 -9.02 23.76
C GLU A 55 -13.25 -7.87 24.50
N LYS A 56 -14.03 -7.05 25.23
CA LYS A 56 -13.51 -5.96 26.07
C LYS A 56 -12.63 -6.44 27.23
N LYS A 57 -12.73 -7.71 27.62
CA LYS A 57 -11.93 -8.31 28.70
C LYS A 57 -10.62 -8.93 28.18
N LEU A 58 -10.45 -9.01 26.86
CA LEU A 58 -9.28 -9.59 26.22
C LEU A 58 -8.22 -8.51 25.88
N PRO A 59 -6.93 -8.87 25.79
CA PRO A 59 -5.88 -7.90 25.49
C PRO A 59 -6.03 -7.29 24.09
N ALA A 60 -6.25 -5.98 24.00
CA ALA A 60 -6.53 -5.29 22.74
C ALA A 60 -5.66 -5.75 21.56
N LYS A 61 -6.29 -6.04 20.41
CA LYS A 61 -5.58 -6.36 19.15
C LYS A 61 -5.03 -5.11 18.46
N LYS A 62 -5.23 -3.93 19.03
CA LYS A 62 -4.79 -2.65 18.50
C LYS A 62 -4.34 -1.75 19.66
N ASP A 63 -3.10 -1.31 19.60
CA ASP A 63 -2.52 -0.34 20.52
C ASP A 63 -2.19 0.96 19.77
N THR A 64 -2.34 2.10 20.44
CA THR A 64 -1.83 3.40 19.94
C THR A 64 -0.77 3.90 20.91
N LEU A 65 0.44 4.10 20.43
CA LEU A 65 1.56 4.65 21.21
C LEU A 65 1.37 6.15 21.45
N SER A 66 2.16 6.72 22.37
CA SER A 66 2.11 8.14 22.71
C SER A 66 2.47 9.08 21.55
N ASP A 67 3.24 8.60 20.57
CA ASP A 67 3.58 9.33 19.35
C ASP A 67 2.49 9.22 18.25
N GLY A 68 1.39 8.50 18.51
CA GLY A 68 0.32 8.25 17.55
C GLY A 68 0.57 7.05 16.62
N THR A 69 1.67 6.30 16.79
CA THR A 69 1.91 5.05 16.08
C THR A 69 0.84 4.03 16.45
N ILE A 70 0.22 3.41 15.45
CA ILE A 70 -0.75 2.35 15.62
C ILE A 70 -0.06 1.00 15.44
N ILE A 71 -0.27 0.09 16.38
CA ILE A 71 0.19 -1.29 16.31
C ILE A 71 -1.02 -2.20 16.30
N GLU A 72 -1.20 -2.96 15.22
CA GLU A 72 -2.27 -3.94 15.06
C GLU A 72 -1.67 -5.35 15.11
N TYR A 73 -2.30 -6.24 15.87
CA TYR A 73 -1.89 -7.62 16.07
C TYR A 73 -2.95 -8.54 15.46
N SER A 74 -2.50 -9.53 14.69
CA SER A 74 -3.37 -10.59 14.21
C SER A 74 -2.74 -11.96 14.40
N LEU A 75 -3.64 -12.93 14.53
CA LEU A 75 -3.40 -14.34 14.74
C LEU A 75 -4.30 -15.05 13.72
N TRP A 76 -3.73 -15.97 12.94
CA TRP A 76 -4.52 -16.85 12.08
C TRP A 76 -3.88 -18.23 12.03
N ASP A 77 -4.71 -19.25 12.10
CA ASP A 77 -4.28 -20.64 11.94
C ASP A 77 -4.49 -21.07 10.49
N ASN A 78 -3.43 -21.56 9.84
CA ASN A 78 -3.54 -22.10 8.50
C ASN A 78 -3.78 -23.60 8.54
N ASN A 79 -5.02 -24.01 8.25
CA ASN A 79 -5.40 -25.42 8.19
C ASN A 79 -4.71 -26.18 7.04
N GLU A 80 -4.29 -25.49 5.98
CA GLU A 80 -3.65 -26.11 4.80
C GLU A 80 -2.14 -26.37 5.00
N ASP A 81 -1.50 -25.68 5.95
CA ASP A 81 -0.08 -25.86 6.28
C ASP A 81 0.12 -26.61 7.61
N GLY A 82 -0.77 -27.56 7.90
CA GLY A 82 -0.69 -28.42 9.08
C GLY A 82 -1.03 -27.71 10.39
N ASN A 83 -2.01 -26.80 10.38
CA ASN A 83 -2.45 -25.99 11.53
C ASN A 83 -1.32 -25.16 12.15
N LYS A 84 -0.49 -24.52 11.32
CA LYS A 84 0.49 -23.55 11.83
C LYS A 84 -0.21 -22.25 12.20
N THR A 85 0.04 -21.80 13.42
CA THR A 85 -0.33 -20.46 13.88
C THR A 85 0.65 -19.43 13.33
N TYR A 86 0.11 -18.42 12.67
CA TYR A 86 0.83 -17.29 12.14
C TYR A 86 0.51 -16.05 12.96
N TYR A 87 1.56 -15.40 13.48
CA TYR A 87 1.43 -14.14 14.20
C TYR A 87 1.90 -12.99 13.30
N THR A 88 1.08 -11.96 13.20
CA THR A 88 1.40 -10.76 12.41
C THR A 88 1.27 -9.52 13.27
N LYS A 89 2.20 -8.59 13.10
CA LYS A 89 2.17 -7.23 13.69
C LYS A 89 2.29 -6.21 12.57
N ILE A 90 1.32 -5.31 12.48
CA ILE A 90 1.36 -4.17 11.57
C ILE A 90 1.68 -2.93 12.40
N VAL A 91 2.76 -2.23 12.04
CA VAL A 91 3.18 -0.98 12.67
C VAL A 91 2.97 0.15 11.68
N THR A 92 1.96 0.98 11.94
CA THR A 92 1.59 2.14 11.13
C THR A 92 2.02 3.41 11.86
N PRO A 93 3.10 4.10 11.43
CA PRO A 93 3.52 5.34 12.06
C PRO A 93 2.46 6.44 11.92
N PRO A 94 2.46 7.48 12.79
CA PRO A 94 1.55 8.61 12.66
C PRO A 94 1.72 9.33 11.31
N PRO A 95 0.72 10.10 10.85
CA PRO A 95 0.91 11.03 9.76
C PRO A 95 2.11 11.97 10.02
N PRO A 96 2.91 12.36 9.00
CA PRO A 96 2.70 12.20 7.56
C PRO A 96 3.36 10.98 6.92
N ALA A 97 3.75 9.97 7.70
CA ALA A 97 4.39 8.78 7.15
C ALA A 97 3.48 8.08 6.14
N LEU A 98 4.04 7.64 5.01
CA LEU A 98 3.28 6.96 3.95
C LEU A 98 3.56 5.46 3.87
N PHE A 99 4.52 4.97 4.68
CA PHE A 99 4.89 3.58 4.71
C PHE A 99 4.69 3.01 6.12
N LYS A 100 4.18 1.79 6.16
CA LYS A 100 4.01 0.98 7.37
C LYS A 100 4.86 -0.28 7.26
N LYS A 101 5.06 -0.94 8.39
CA LYS A 101 5.76 -2.22 8.44
C LYS A 101 4.79 -3.34 8.78
N VAL A 102 4.82 -4.41 7.99
CA VAL A 102 4.14 -5.68 8.30
C VAL A 102 5.22 -6.66 8.75
N LYS A 103 5.02 -7.26 9.92
CA LYS A 103 5.98 -8.17 10.54
C LYS A 103 5.30 -9.50 10.80
N ASP A 104 5.84 -10.56 10.23
CA ASP A 104 5.39 -11.93 10.46
C ASP A 104 6.37 -12.62 11.40
N PHE A 105 5.86 -13.46 12.29
CA PHE A 105 6.65 -14.17 13.29
C PHE A 105 6.42 -15.67 13.19
N TYR A 106 7.48 -16.43 13.46
CA TYR A 106 7.40 -17.86 13.63
C TYR A 106 6.48 -18.23 14.82
N PRO A 107 5.98 -19.47 14.90
CA PRO A 107 5.22 -19.95 16.07
C PRO A 107 5.95 -19.78 17.41
N SER A 108 7.29 -19.74 17.39
CA SER A 108 8.13 -19.44 18.56
C SER A 108 8.11 -17.97 19.02
N GLY A 109 7.48 -17.09 18.25
CA GLY A 109 7.44 -15.64 18.45
C GLY A 109 8.66 -14.91 17.88
N THR A 110 9.71 -15.58 17.39
CA THR A 110 10.83 -14.91 16.69
C THR A 110 10.35 -14.28 15.38
N ILE A 111 10.83 -13.07 15.08
CA ILE A 111 10.61 -12.41 13.79
C ILE A 111 11.03 -13.34 12.64
N GLN A 112 10.14 -13.50 11.68
CA GLN A 112 10.35 -14.28 10.46
C GLN A 112 10.54 -13.37 9.26
N LYS A 113 9.72 -12.32 9.17
CA LYS A 113 9.69 -11.43 8.00
C LYS A 113 9.35 -10.01 8.42
N GLU A 114 10.03 -9.03 7.84
CA GLU A 114 9.66 -7.61 7.92
C GLU A 114 9.46 -7.07 6.50
N THR A 115 8.28 -6.54 6.20
CA THR A 115 7.93 -5.97 4.91
C THR A 115 7.56 -4.51 5.07
N GLU A 116 8.20 -3.63 4.30
CA GLU A 116 7.79 -2.24 4.15
C GLU A 116 6.73 -2.13 3.05
N THR A 117 5.57 -1.55 3.39
CA THR A 117 4.44 -1.38 2.47
C THR A 117 3.92 0.05 2.54
N PHE A 118 3.38 0.51 1.41
CA PHE A 118 2.61 1.76 1.37
C PHE A 118 1.37 1.62 2.26
N VAL A 119 0.98 2.71 2.93
CA VAL A 119 -0.19 2.75 3.82
C VAL A 119 -1.49 2.65 3.02
N GLY A 120 -1.53 3.30 1.85
CA GLY A 120 -2.60 3.13 0.87
C GLY A 120 -2.42 1.85 0.04
N GLN A 121 -3.05 1.80 -1.13
CA GLN A 121 -3.03 0.62 -2.00
C GLN A 121 -2.11 0.82 -3.20
N VAL A 122 -1.30 -0.18 -3.52
CA VAL A 122 -0.51 -0.23 -4.77
C VAL A 122 -0.84 -1.49 -5.54
N ASP A 123 -1.57 -1.33 -6.64
CA ASP A 123 -1.97 -2.42 -7.56
C ASP A 123 -0.93 -2.59 -8.68
N ILE A 124 0.26 -2.89 -8.18
CA ILE A 124 1.54 -3.20 -8.79
C ILE A 124 1.77 -4.68 -9.09
N GLU A 125 1.39 -5.30 -10.22
CA GLU A 125 1.81 -6.70 -10.43
C GLU A 125 3.32 -6.80 -10.65
N PRO A 126 4.02 -7.82 -10.09
CA PRO A 126 3.57 -8.85 -9.11
C PRO A 126 3.67 -8.46 -7.61
N PHE A 127 4.03 -7.22 -7.28
CA PHE A 127 4.51 -6.84 -5.95
C PHE A 127 3.45 -6.37 -4.94
N TYR A 128 2.20 -6.10 -5.34
CA TYR A 128 1.04 -5.74 -4.48
C TYR A 128 1.39 -4.98 -3.17
N GLY A 129 2.18 -3.90 -3.27
CA GLY A 129 2.53 -3.03 -2.15
C GLY A 129 3.75 -3.42 -1.29
N SER A 130 4.39 -4.57 -1.54
CA SER A 130 5.60 -4.99 -0.79
C SER A 130 6.89 -4.50 -1.45
N PHE A 131 7.47 -3.40 -0.93
CA PHE A 131 8.66 -2.77 -1.52
C PHE A 131 9.96 -3.40 -1.05
N ILE A 132 10.18 -3.44 0.26
CA ILE A 132 11.40 -4.00 0.85
C ILE A 132 10.98 -5.11 1.79
N THR A 133 11.47 -6.32 1.53
CA THR A 133 11.23 -7.50 2.36
C THR A 133 12.54 -7.99 2.95
N LYS A 134 12.56 -8.21 4.27
CA LYS A 134 13.67 -8.83 5.00
C LYS A 134 13.19 -10.15 5.58
N ASP A 135 13.86 -11.23 5.22
CA ASP A 135 13.58 -12.57 5.75
C ASP A 135 14.63 -12.96 6.79
N TYR A 136 14.19 -13.54 7.90
CA TYR A 136 15.02 -13.94 9.03
C TYR A 136 14.92 -15.44 9.29
N ASP A 137 15.97 -16.03 9.89
CA ASP A 137 15.92 -17.41 10.36
C ASP A 137 15.19 -17.53 11.72
N LYS A 138 15.02 -18.76 12.22
CA LYS A 138 14.33 -19.03 13.50
C LYS A 138 15.01 -18.40 14.72
N ASN A 139 16.29 -18.01 14.60
CA ASN A 139 17.06 -17.34 15.63
C ASN A 139 17.01 -15.81 15.49
N GLY A 140 16.44 -15.29 14.40
CA GLY A 140 16.34 -13.86 14.10
C GLY A 140 17.50 -13.30 13.27
N TYR A 141 18.38 -14.13 12.71
CA TYR A 141 19.43 -13.66 11.80
C TYR A 141 18.86 -13.36 10.42
N LEU A 142 19.23 -12.20 9.85
CA LEU A 142 18.84 -11.80 8.51
C LEU A 142 19.41 -12.80 7.49
N LEU A 143 18.53 -13.42 6.72
CA LEU A 143 18.88 -14.35 5.64
C LEU A 143 19.06 -13.60 4.32
N LYS A 144 18.10 -12.75 3.97
CA LYS A 144 18.12 -11.99 2.72
C LYS A 144 17.27 -10.73 2.82
N THR A 145 17.55 -9.79 1.94
CA THR A 145 16.70 -8.63 1.65
C THR A 145 16.33 -8.65 0.17
N THR A 146 15.04 -8.65 -0.10
CA THR A 146 14.49 -8.47 -1.45
C THR A 146 14.00 -7.03 -1.57
N ASP A 147 14.59 -6.29 -2.50
CA ASP A 147 14.20 -4.91 -2.81
C ASP A 147 13.47 -4.91 -4.16
N ARG A 148 12.20 -4.48 -4.13
CA ARG A 148 11.30 -4.33 -5.27
C ARG A 148 10.93 -2.87 -5.50
N SER A 149 11.64 -1.93 -4.87
CA SER A 149 11.40 -0.50 -5.04
C SER A 149 11.82 0.05 -6.42
N ASP A 150 12.44 -0.79 -7.26
CA ASP A 150 12.90 -0.45 -8.62
C ASP A 150 11.95 -0.89 -9.74
N PHE A 151 10.72 -1.28 -9.40
CA PHE A 151 9.68 -1.65 -10.38
C PHE A 151 9.37 -0.53 -11.40
N ASP A 152 9.70 0.71 -11.06
CA ASP A 152 9.51 1.91 -11.87
C ASP A 152 10.83 2.50 -12.38
N LYS A 153 11.93 1.74 -12.36
CA LYS A 153 13.28 2.22 -12.70
C LYS A 153 13.38 2.85 -14.08
N ASP A 154 12.55 2.41 -15.02
CA ASP A 154 12.51 2.85 -16.41
C ASP A 154 11.63 4.11 -16.61
N LEU A 155 10.89 4.51 -15.59
CA LEU A 155 10.14 5.77 -15.57
C LEU A 155 11.02 6.90 -15.07
N LYS A 156 10.82 8.11 -15.63
CA LYS A 156 11.46 9.32 -15.10
C LYS A 156 10.82 9.76 -13.79
N ILE A 157 9.51 9.61 -13.67
CA ILE A 157 8.76 9.86 -12.44
C ILE A 157 8.56 8.53 -11.75
N ARG A 158 9.41 8.29 -10.75
CA ARG A 158 9.31 7.12 -9.87
C ARG A 158 8.21 7.33 -8.83
N PHE A 159 7.84 6.27 -8.13
CA PHE A 159 6.77 6.24 -7.15
C PHE A 159 6.99 7.25 -6.03
N ASN A 160 8.22 7.38 -5.53
CA ASN A 160 8.54 8.42 -4.54
C ASN A 160 8.36 9.85 -5.10
N ASP A 161 8.66 10.07 -6.38
CA ASP A 161 8.40 11.35 -7.04
C ASP A 161 6.91 11.57 -7.25
N LEU A 162 6.16 10.54 -7.64
CA LEU A 162 4.70 10.56 -7.71
C LEU A 162 4.11 10.96 -6.36
N LEU A 163 4.48 10.31 -5.26
CA LEU A 163 3.98 10.65 -3.93
C LEU A 163 4.26 12.11 -3.55
N ARG A 164 5.38 12.68 -4.02
CA ARG A 164 5.67 14.11 -3.86
C ARG A 164 4.73 14.98 -4.69
N ILE A 165 4.51 14.64 -5.96
CA ILE A 165 3.55 15.34 -6.85
C ILE A 165 2.16 15.35 -6.22
N LEU A 166 1.69 14.20 -5.73
CA LEU A 166 0.35 14.09 -5.13
C LEU A 166 0.18 14.99 -3.88
N LYS A 167 1.23 15.18 -3.09
CA LYS A 167 1.22 16.07 -1.91
C LYS A 167 1.17 17.55 -2.29
N THR A 168 1.67 17.93 -3.46
CA THR A 168 1.84 19.33 -3.85
C THR A 168 0.78 19.83 -4.82
N GLU A 169 0.32 18.98 -5.73
CA GLU A 169 -0.65 19.33 -6.76
C GLU A 169 -2.04 19.55 -6.18
N GLN A 170 -2.73 20.53 -6.76
CA GLN A 170 -4.13 20.77 -6.42
C GLN A 170 -4.97 19.57 -6.86
N MET A 171 -5.94 19.22 -6.02
CA MET A 171 -6.89 18.14 -6.30
C MET A 171 -7.72 18.41 -7.57
N ILE A 172 -8.04 19.68 -7.81
CA ILE A 172 -9.00 20.07 -8.84
C ILE A 172 -8.70 21.46 -9.41
N THR A 173 -8.96 21.63 -10.71
CA THR A 173 -8.85 22.91 -11.42
C THR A 173 -10.19 23.30 -12.05
N ASP A 174 -10.42 24.58 -12.30
CA ASP A 174 -11.68 25.07 -12.90
C ASP A 174 -11.96 24.50 -14.30
N ASN A 175 -10.90 24.22 -15.07
CA ASN A 175 -11.03 23.57 -16.37
C ASN A 175 -11.63 22.16 -16.26
N PHE A 176 -11.23 21.39 -15.25
CA PHE A 176 -11.79 20.08 -14.99
C PHE A 176 -13.25 20.18 -14.52
N ILE A 177 -13.56 21.15 -13.64
CA ILE A 177 -14.92 21.35 -13.11
C ILE A 177 -15.91 21.56 -14.25
N THR A 178 -15.51 22.33 -15.25
CA THR A 178 -16.33 22.59 -16.44
C THR A 178 -16.68 21.30 -17.19
N LYS A 179 -15.74 20.35 -17.29
CA LYS A 179 -15.92 19.04 -17.95
C LYS A 179 -16.81 18.08 -17.15
N ASN A 180 -16.77 18.13 -15.82
CA ASN A 180 -17.45 17.18 -14.92
C ASN A 180 -18.58 17.81 -14.08
N LYS A 181 -19.07 18.98 -14.50
CA LYS A 181 -19.97 19.83 -13.70
C LYS A 181 -21.21 19.10 -13.20
N GLU A 182 -21.87 18.34 -14.08
CA GLU A 182 -23.08 17.58 -13.76
C GLU A 182 -22.81 16.51 -12.69
N ASN A 183 -21.80 15.66 -12.92
CA ASN A 183 -21.45 14.60 -11.97
C ASN A 183 -21.12 15.15 -10.58
N ILE A 184 -20.32 16.22 -10.51
CA ILE A 184 -19.93 16.88 -9.26
C ILE A 184 -21.14 17.55 -8.60
N GLY A 185 -22.01 18.19 -9.39
CA GLY A 185 -23.22 18.83 -8.89
C GLY A 185 -24.17 17.85 -8.21
N ILE A 186 -24.46 16.73 -8.87
CA ILE A 186 -25.28 15.65 -8.31
C ILE A 186 -24.60 15.02 -7.09
N GLY A 187 -23.31 14.66 -7.21
CA GLY A 187 -22.60 13.88 -6.20
C GLY A 187 -22.26 14.63 -4.91
N LEU A 188 -21.92 15.92 -4.99
CA LEU A 188 -21.49 16.72 -3.82
C LEU A 188 -22.54 17.72 -3.34
N PHE A 189 -23.42 18.18 -4.23
CA PHE A 189 -24.35 19.27 -3.94
C PHE A 189 -25.83 18.89 -4.07
N HIS A 190 -26.14 17.62 -4.39
CA HIS A 190 -27.50 17.08 -4.43
C HIS A 190 -28.48 17.97 -5.25
N ASP A 191 -28.13 18.25 -6.50
CA ASP A 191 -28.94 19.00 -7.48
C ASP A 191 -29.28 20.47 -7.12
N GLN A 192 -28.28 21.22 -6.67
CA GLN A 192 -28.34 22.68 -6.81
C GLN A 192 -28.01 23.09 -8.26
N GLU A 193 -29.00 23.02 -9.16
CA GLU A 193 -28.91 23.37 -10.60
C GLU A 193 -28.35 24.79 -10.90
N ASN A 194 -28.09 25.64 -9.91
CA ASN A 194 -27.69 27.02 -10.13
C ASN A 194 -26.64 27.54 -9.14
N THR A 195 -25.55 26.79 -8.93
CA THR A 195 -24.34 27.43 -8.38
C THR A 195 -23.13 27.37 -9.30
N GLN A 196 -22.45 28.50 -9.38
CA GLN A 196 -21.09 28.59 -9.92
C GLN A 196 -20.20 27.67 -9.07
N LEU A 197 -19.81 26.53 -9.63
CA LEU A 197 -18.84 25.64 -9.02
C LEU A 197 -17.45 26.22 -9.28
N THR A 198 -16.70 26.46 -8.21
CA THR A 198 -15.27 26.80 -8.27
C THR A 198 -14.48 25.74 -7.54
N SER A 199 -13.18 25.64 -7.82
CA SER A 199 -12.28 24.76 -7.08
C SER A 199 -12.37 24.98 -5.58
N GLU A 200 -12.40 26.25 -5.13
CA GLU A 200 -12.51 26.58 -3.70
C GLU A 200 -13.83 26.10 -3.12
N LYS A 201 -14.96 26.29 -3.81
CA LYS A 201 -16.27 25.87 -3.29
C LYS A 201 -16.35 24.34 -3.14
N ILE A 202 -15.78 23.60 -4.07
CA ILE A 202 -15.71 22.13 -3.99
C ILE A 202 -14.82 21.72 -2.83
N ILE A 203 -13.61 22.28 -2.74
CA ILE A 203 -12.68 22.00 -1.63
C ILE A 203 -13.33 22.37 -0.29
N ASP A 204 -14.08 23.46 -0.22
CA ASP A 204 -14.80 23.92 0.96
C ASP A 204 -15.97 23.00 1.34
N ASN A 205 -16.66 22.43 0.36
CA ASN A 205 -17.68 21.42 0.62
C ASN A 205 -17.05 20.09 1.09
N LEU A 206 -15.87 19.78 0.57
CA LEU A 206 -15.05 18.65 1.01
C LEU A 206 -14.24 18.95 2.28
N LYS A 207 -14.31 20.18 2.85
CA LYS A 207 -13.50 20.55 4.01
C LYS A 207 -13.85 19.65 5.19
N SER A 208 -12.90 18.80 5.50
CA SER A 208 -12.83 18.00 6.70
C SER A 208 -11.39 18.10 7.24
N GLU A 209 -11.11 17.49 8.38
CA GLU A 209 -9.72 17.27 8.81
C GLU A 209 -8.91 16.48 7.76
N ASP A 210 -9.61 15.77 6.87
CA ASP A 210 -9.02 14.87 5.89
C ASP A 210 -8.67 15.55 4.57
N CYS A 211 -9.44 16.53 4.08
CA CYS A 211 -9.17 17.21 2.80
C CYS A 211 -8.48 18.56 2.96
N ASN A 212 -7.27 18.69 2.41
CA ASN A 212 -6.51 19.96 2.38
C ASN A 212 -6.45 20.62 0.99
N GLY A 213 -7.29 20.18 0.04
CA GLY A 213 -7.30 20.68 -1.34
C GLY A 213 -6.17 20.15 -2.23
N LYS A 214 -5.35 19.22 -1.75
CA LYS A 214 -4.33 18.52 -2.54
C LYS A 214 -4.81 17.13 -2.96
N ILE A 215 -4.13 16.53 -3.94
CA ILE A 215 -4.44 15.16 -4.35
C ILE A 215 -4.23 14.19 -3.18
N LEU A 216 -3.17 14.38 -2.39
CA LEU A 216 -2.88 13.60 -1.19
C LEU A 216 -2.62 14.51 0.02
N ASN A 217 -3.52 14.49 1.01
CA ASN A 217 -3.22 14.99 2.34
C ASN A 217 -2.51 13.92 3.16
N ALA A 218 -1.18 13.93 3.17
CA ALA A 218 -0.41 12.97 3.94
C ALA A 218 -0.60 13.10 5.47
N ASN A 219 -1.08 14.26 5.95
CA ASN A 219 -1.35 14.49 7.38
C ASN A 219 -2.66 13.87 7.86
N SER A 220 -3.53 13.43 6.94
CA SER A 220 -4.76 12.72 7.27
C SER A 220 -4.51 11.21 7.28
N ASP A 221 -4.88 10.56 8.38
CA ASP A 221 -4.82 9.09 8.47
C ASP A 221 -5.82 8.43 7.52
N PHE A 222 -6.99 9.05 7.32
CA PHE A 222 -8.00 8.60 6.37
C PHE A 222 -7.50 8.70 4.93
N GLU A 223 -7.05 9.87 4.47
CA GLU A 223 -6.68 10.04 3.05
C GLU A 223 -5.46 9.21 2.64
N ARG A 224 -4.43 9.12 3.49
CA ARG A 224 -3.23 8.34 3.15
C ARG A 224 -3.51 6.83 3.02
N LYS A 225 -4.61 6.34 3.63
CA LYS A 225 -5.11 4.95 3.48
C LYS A 225 -6.02 4.81 2.27
N ASN A 226 -6.81 5.83 1.96
CA ASN A 226 -7.79 5.84 0.87
C ASN A 226 -7.24 6.36 -0.46
N ILE A 227 -5.93 6.18 -0.69
CA ILE A 227 -5.31 6.44 -1.98
C ILE A 227 -4.83 5.13 -2.59
N LYS A 228 -5.22 4.93 -3.84
CA LYS A 228 -4.85 3.77 -4.64
C LYS A 228 -3.99 4.21 -5.82
N VAL A 229 -2.88 3.52 -6.02
CA VAL A 229 -1.98 3.76 -7.14
C VAL A 229 -1.83 2.48 -7.95
N SER A 230 -1.94 2.59 -9.26
CA SER A 230 -1.52 1.53 -10.18
C SER A 230 -0.72 2.13 -11.34
N LEU A 231 -0.06 1.27 -12.10
CA LEU A 231 0.76 1.67 -13.23
C LEU A 231 0.29 0.92 -14.47
N ASN A 232 -0.03 1.68 -15.53
CA ASN A 232 -0.36 1.13 -16.83
C ASN A 232 0.59 1.72 -17.88
N LYS A 233 1.52 0.89 -18.36
CA LYS A 233 2.64 1.33 -19.21
C LYS A 233 3.41 2.46 -18.51
N ASN A 234 3.40 3.66 -19.10
CA ASN A 234 4.07 4.84 -18.56
C ASN A 234 3.08 5.83 -17.94
N ILE A 235 1.91 5.38 -17.49
CA ILE A 235 0.88 6.23 -16.90
C ILE A 235 0.58 5.74 -15.50
N TRP A 236 0.81 6.60 -14.52
CA TRP A 236 0.35 6.42 -13.15
C TRP A 236 -1.15 6.68 -13.10
N MET A 237 -1.89 5.67 -12.64
CA MET A 237 -3.31 5.75 -12.37
C MET A 237 -3.47 5.92 -10.87
N VAL A 238 -4.03 7.04 -10.43
CA VAL A 238 -4.21 7.34 -9.01
C VAL A 238 -5.69 7.54 -8.73
N THR A 239 -6.24 6.84 -7.74
CA THR A 239 -7.61 7.05 -7.27
C THR A 239 -7.57 7.53 -5.83
N LYS A 240 -8.15 8.69 -5.57
CA LYS A 240 -8.43 9.20 -4.22
C LYS A 240 -9.89 8.88 -3.89
N ASP A 241 -10.10 8.01 -2.92
CA ASP A 241 -11.42 7.67 -2.38
C ASP A 241 -11.76 8.64 -1.24
N MET A 242 -12.83 9.40 -1.44
CA MET A 242 -13.35 10.38 -0.48
C MET A 242 -14.73 9.93 -0.02
N TYR A 243 -14.91 8.70 0.44
CA TYR A 243 -16.21 8.24 0.95
C TYR A 243 -16.78 9.18 2.04
N PRO A 244 -18.08 9.53 1.99
CA PRO A 244 -19.10 9.17 0.99
C PRO A 244 -19.19 10.12 -0.23
N GLN A 245 -18.30 11.08 -0.36
CA GLN A 245 -18.29 12.12 -1.40
C GLN A 245 -17.87 11.61 -2.80
N GLY A 246 -17.35 10.39 -2.92
CA GLY A 246 -17.02 9.75 -4.20
C GLY A 246 -15.52 9.64 -4.47
N TYR A 247 -15.15 9.48 -5.74
CA TYR A 247 -13.78 9.15 -6.15
C TYR A 247 -13.23 10.17 -7.13
N TRP A 248 -11.93 10.43 -7.02
CA TRP A 248 -11.18 11.26 -7.94
C TRP A 248 -10.08 10.42 -8.59
N ASP A 249 -10.20 10.20 -9.89
CA ASP A 249 -9.23 9.42 -10.65
C ASP A 249 -8.33 10.35 -11.46
N TYR A 250 -7.03 10.15 -11.34
CA TYR A 250 -5.99 10.92 -12.01
C TYR A 250 -5.19 10.01 -12.93
N LYS A 251 -4.87 10.51 -14.12
CA LYS A 251 -3.87 9.92 -15.01
C LYS A 251 -2.67 10.85 -15.04
N ILE A 252 -1.52 10.37 -14.59
CA ILE A 252 -0.29 11.15 -14.49
C ILE A 252 0.77 10.51 -15.39
N ASP A 253 1.35 11.31 -16.27
CA ASP A 253 2.40 10.87 -17.19
C ASP A 253 3.66 10.49 -16.41
N GLY A 254 4.09 9.23 -16.52
CA GLY A 254 5.27 8.69 -15.82
C GLY A 254 6.61 9.19 -16.34
N ASN A 255 6.64 9.96 -17.44
CA ASN A 255 7.86 10.55 -17.98
C ASN A 255 8.00 12.05 -17.65
N THR A 256 6.89 12.74 -17.41
CA THR A 256 6.86 14.20 -17.23
C THR A 256 6.26 14.64 -15.91
N GLY A 257 5.48 13.79 -15.26
CA GLY A 257 4.78 14.08 -14.00
C GLY A 257 3.53 14.94 -14.20
N LYS A 258 3.17 15.25 -15.45
CA LYS A 258 1.99 16.05 -15.76
C LYS A 258 0.72 15.24 -15.56
N ILE A 259 -0.27 15.86 -14.93
CA ILE A 259 -1.64 15.35 -14.86
C ILE A 259 -2.24 15.46 -16.26
N ILE A 260 -2.51 14.32 -16.89
CA ILE A 260 -3.08 14.21 -18.24
C ILE A 260 -4.60 14.35 -18.19
N ASP A 261 -5.23 13.72 -17.20
CA ASP A 261 -6.67 13.65 -17.06
C ASP A 261 -7.04 13.53 -15.59
N VAL A 262 -8.17 14.12 -15.24
CA VAL A 262 -8.83 13.97 -13.95
C VAL A 262 -10.28 13.61 -14.25
N ASN A 263 -10.85 12.69 -13.48
CA ASN A 263 -12.25 12.30 -13.56
C ASN A 263 -12.87 12.23 -12.15
N TYR A 264 -14.14 12.60 -12.02
CA TYR A 264 -14.92 12.38 -10.81
C TYR A 264 -15.92 11.25 -11.03
N ARG A 265 -15.97 10.29 -10.09
CA ARG A 265 -16.99 9.23 -10.06
C ARG A 265 -17.80 9.37 -8.78
N GLN A 266 -19.12 9.34 -8.93
CA GLN A 266 -20.05 9.36 -7.80
C GLN A 266 -19.88 8.12 -6.93
N GLU A 267 -20.15 8.28 -5.63
CA GLU A 267 -20.24 7.17 -4.70
C GLU A 267 -21.53 6.39 -4.91
N ASN A 268 -21.43 5.07 -5.05
CA ASN A 268 -22.56 4.16 -5.25
C ASN A 268 -22.55 2.98 -4.26
N ARG A 269 -21.62 2.96 -3.30
CA ARG A 269 -21.61 1.96 -2.21
C ARG A 269 -22.87 2.15 -1.35
N PRO A 270 -23.55 1.05 -0.97
CA PRO A 270 -24.78 1.07 -0.18
C PRO A 270 -24.56 1.55 1.26
#